data_AF-A0A847PFM6-F1
#
_entry.id   AF-A0A847PFM6-F1
#
_cell.length_a   1.000
_cell.length_b   1.000
_cell.length_c   1.000
_cell.angle_alpha   90.00
_cell.angle_beta   90.00
_cell.angle_gamma   90.00
#
_symmetry.space_group_name_H-M   'P 1'
#
loop_
_entity.id
_entity.type
_entity.pdbx_description
1 polymer ?
#
loop_
_entity_poly.entity_id
_entity_poly.type
_entity_poly.pdbx_seq_one_letter_code
_entity_poly.pdbx_strand_id
1 'polypeptide(L)'
;MDWFMFMYVSILVLLSALGSLIQMPVAGADFRFSAGIVVLIAGLLLNKKLKPIPVGIIAGFAVFLARVLYATVQGIENFDLLSYFLEVFFYLGYVVVYRLVVQKDDAIYGTPLVVGLSLSDFGGNALEYFIRLGAGYEDWNTTSLTSLLIAAFVRSVLIILAVYVAYVLVKKVLGKDMDNPLESSRVIG
;
A
#
# COMPACT_ATOMS: atom_id res chain seq x y z
N MET A 1 -2.76 -22.90 -2.42
CA MET A 1 -3.15 -21.94 -1.36
C MET A 1 -4.18 -22.66 -0.52
N ASP A 2 -3.98 -22.79 0.79
CA ASP A 2 -5.01 -23.36 1.64
C ASP A 2 -6.23 -22.43 1.70
N TRP A 3 -7.39 -22.96 2.10
CA TRP A 3 -8.65 -22.21 2.12
C TRP A 3 -8.60 -20.98 3.03
N PHE A 4 -7.88 -21.07 4.15
CA PHE A 4 -7.72 -19.98 5.11
C PHE A 4 -6.88 -18.82 4.54
N MET A 5 -5.78 -19.11 3.85
CA MET A 5 -4.98 -18.09 3.16
C MET A 5 -5.73 -17.46 2.01
N PHE A 6 -6.52 -18.24 1.26
CA PHE A 6 -7.37 -17.68 0.21
C PHE A 6 -8.38 -16.68 0.79
N MET A 7 -9.12 -17.08 1.84
CA MET A 7 -10.06 -16.19 2.52
C MET A 7 -9.40 -14.94 3.08
N TYR A 8 -8.22 -15.08 3.69
CA TYR A 8 -7.46 -13.93 4.22
C TYR A 8 -7.07 -12.95 3.10
N VAL A 9 -6.53 -13.46 1.98
CA VAL A 9 -6.16 -12.64 0.82
C VAL A 9 -7.37 -11.93 0.25
N SER A 10 -8.50 -12.62 0.08
CA SER A 10 -9.74 -12.02 -0.41
C SER A 10 -10.23 -10.89 0.49
N ILE A 11 -10.26 -11.09 1.81
CA ILE A 11 -10.66 -10.05 2.77
C ILE A 11 -9.69 -8.87 2.71
N LEU A 12 -8.38 -9.13 2.69
CA LEU A 12 -7.36 -8.08 2.63
C LEU A 12 -7.50 -7.23 1.36
N VAL A 13 -7.67 -7.89 0.21
CA VAL A 13 -7.88 -7.22 -1.09
C VAL A 13 -9.15 -6.38 -1.07
N LEU A 14 -10.25 -6.91 -0.53
CA LEU A 14 -11.52 -6.17 -0.42
C LEU A 14 -11.39 -4.94 0.50
N LEU A 15 -10.76 -5.09 1.66
CA LEU A 15 -10.52 -3.97 2.58
C LEU A 15 -9.58 -2.93 1.98
N SER A 16 -8.56 -3.35 1.24
CA SER A 16 -7.68 -2.45 0.48
C SER A 16 -8.45 -1.68 -0.59
N ALA A 17 -9.32 -2.37 -1.35
CA ALA A 17 -10.14 -1.76 -2.39
C ALA A 17 -11.10 -0.72 -1.81
N LEU A 18 -11.80 -1.06 -0.72
CA LEU A 18 -12.70 -0.13 -0.02
C LEU A 18 -11.94 1.03 0.62
N GLY A 19 -10.79 0.76 1.26
CA GLY A 19 -9.94 1.79 1.84
C GLY A 19 -9.41 2.77 0.79
N SER A 20 -9.23 2.33 -0.45
CA SER A 20 -8.79 3.22 -1.54
C SER A 20 -9.83 4.28 -1.93
N LEU A 21 -11.10 4.10 -1.57
CA LEU A 21 -12.15 5.09 -1.84
C LEU A 21 -12.06 6.28 -0.88
N ILE A 22 -11.44 6.10 0.28
CA ILE A 22 -11.14 7.19 1.22
C ILE A 22 -9.91 7.91 0.68
N GLN A 23 -10.14 8.95 -0.12
CA GLN A 23 -9.10 9.82 -0.66
C GLN A 23 -9.06 11.12 0.14
N MET A 24 -7.91 11.43 0.72
CA MET A 24 -7.67 12.74 1.32
C MET A 24 -6.71 13.54 0.42
N PRO A 25 -7.09 14.75 -0.03
CA PRO A 25 -6.16 15.61 -0.74
C PRO A 25 -5.09 16.11 0.26
N VAL A 26 -3.81 15.88 -0.04
CA VAL A 26 -2.71 16.36 0.81
C VAL A 26 -2.25 17.72 0.27
N ALA A 27 -2.48 18.77 1.06
CA ALA A 27 -1.89 20.09 0.88
C ALA A 27 -2.05 20.74 -0.51
N GLY A 28 -3.20 20.58 -1.17
CA GLY A 28 -3.51 21.28 -2.42
C GLY A 28 -2.76 20.79 -3.66
N ALA A 29 -1.99 19.68 -3.54
CA ALA A 29 -1.45 18.96 -4.69
C ALA A 29 -2.45 17.90 -5.18
N ASP A 30 -2.39 17.53 -6.46
CA ASP A 30 -3.18 16.43 -7.06
C ASP A 30 -2.85 15.04 -6.47
N PHE A 31 -1.96 14.98 -5.47
CA PHE A 31 -1.59 13.78 -4.77
C PHE A 31 -2.70 13.32 -3.81
N ARG A 32 -3.33 12.20 -4.17
CA ARG A 32 -4.43 11.58 -3.43
C ARG A 32 -3.88 10.56 -2.43
N PHE A 33 -4.02 10.84 -1.15
CA PHE A 33 -3.75 9.85 -0.11
C PHE A 33 -4.76 8.70 -0.22
N SER A 34 -4.30 7.47 -0.49
CA SER A 34 -5.15 6.27 -0.59
C SER A 34 -4.96 5.41 0.68
N ALA A 35 -6.00 5.25 1.49
CA ALA A 35 -5.92 4.37 2.66
C ALA A 35 -5.81 2.87 2.28
N GLY A 36 -6.07 2.53 1.01
CA GLY A 36 -5.99 1.16 0.51
C GLY A 36 -4.60 0.53 0.66
N ILE A 37 -3.55 1.26 0.28
CA ILE A 37 -2.17 0.74 0.40
C ILE A 37 -1.76 0.58 1.87
N VAL A 38 -2.26 1.44 2.77
CA VAL A 38 -2.01 1.30 4.21
C VAL A 38 -2.55 -0.03 4.72
N VAL A 39 -3.80 -0.35 4.35
CA VAL A 39 -4.46 -1.61 4.71
C VAL A 39 -3.71 -2.81 4.12
N LEU A 40 -3.35 -2.74 2.83
CA LEU A 40 -2.65 -3.82 2.15
C LEU A 40 -1.33 -4.16 2.83
N ILE A 41 -0.48 -3.15 3.08
CA ILE A 41 0.85 -3.37 3.65
C ILE A 41 0.75 -3.75 5.13
N ALA A 42 -0.19 -3.19 5.88
CA ALA A 42 -0.46 -3.64 7.24
C ALA A 42 -0.84 -5.13 7.28
N GLY A 43 -1.69 -5.59 6.36
CA GLY A 43 -2.03 -7.01 6.24
C GLY A 43 -0.84 -7.90 5.87
N LEU A 44 0.04 -7.45 4.97
CA LEU A 44 1.27 -8.18 4.63
C LEU A 44 2.26 -8.26 5.81
N LEU A 45 2.32 -7.23 6.65
CA LEU A 45 3.13 -7.23 7.88
C LEU A 45 2.54 -8.16 8.95
N LEU A 46 1.22 -8.22 9.07
CA LEU A 46 0.51 -9.11 9.99
C LEU A 46 0.56 -10.59 9.56
N ASN A 47 0.67 -10.86 8.25
CA ASN A 47 0.78 -12.22 7.72
C ASN A 47 1.93 -12.37 6.72
N LYS A 48 3.11 -12.67 7.26
CA LYS A 48 4.37 -12.80 6.49
C LYS A 48 4.41 -13.99 5.53
N LYS A 49 3.50 -14.96 5.64
CA LYS A 49 3.42 -16.11 4.73
C LYS A 49 2.91 -15.71 3.34
N LEU A 50 2.29 -14.54 3.23
CA LEU A 50 1.80 -14.02 1.97
C LEU A 50 2.94 -13.60 1.06
N LYS A 51 2.76 -13.88 -0.23
CA LYS A 51 3.67 -13.42 -1.29
C LYS A 51 3.25 -12.00 -1.68
N PRO A 52 4.08 -10.96 -1.43
CA PRO A 52 3.66 -9.56 -1.63
C PRO A 52 3.27 -9.23 -3.07
N ILE A 53 4.04 -9.74 -4.04
CA ILE A 53 3.83 -9.44 -5.47
C ILE A 53 2.44 -9.88 -5.97
N PRO A 54 2.05 -11.18 -5.90
CA PRO A 54 0.75 -11.60 -6.40
C PRO A 54 -0.41 -10.94 -5.64
N VAL A 55 -0.29 -10.77 -4.32
CA VAL A 55 -1.33 -10.11 -3.52
C VAL A 55 -1.45 -8.62 -3.90
N GLY A 56 -0.33 -7.93 -4.10
CA GLY A 56 -0.32 -6.53 -4.52
C GLY A 56 -0.86 -6.30 -5.92
N ILE A 57 -0.59 -7.19 -6.87
CA ILE A 57 -1.19 -7.13 -8.22
C ILE A 57 -2.72 -7.26 -8.12
N ILE A 58 -3.20 -8.28 -7.42
CA ILE A 58 -4.66 -8.51 -7.24
C ILE A 58 -5.30 -7.31 -6.53
N ALA A 59 -4.65 -6.77 -5.49
CA ALA A 59 -5.11 -5.59 -4.78
C ALA A 59 -5.15 -4.35 -5.67
N GLY A 60 -4.11 -4.10 -6.49
CA GLY A 60 -4.08 -2.98 -7.42
C GLY A 60 -5.23 -3.03 -8.43
N PHE A 61 -5.48 -4.20 -9.04
CA PHE A 61 -6.64 -4.37 -9.92
C PHE A 61 -7.98 -4.22 -9.20
N ALA A 62 -8.11 -4.74 -7.98
CA ALA A 62 -9.33 -4.59 -7.18
C ALA A 62 -9.60 -3.11 -6.82
N VAL A 63 -8.55 -2.35 -6.53
CA VAL A 63 -8.61 -0.91 -6.26
C VAL A 63 -9.06 -0.15 -7.51
N PHE A 64 -8.45 -0.44 -8.66
CA PHE A 64 -8.87 0.11 -9.94
C PHE A 64 -10.36 -0.14 -10.20
N LEU A 65 -10.81 -1.40 -10.09
CA LEU A 65 -12.21 -1.75 -10.29
C LEU A 65 -13.13 -1.05 -9.29
N ALA A 66 -12.75 -0.97 -8.02
CA ALA A 66 -13.53 -0.29 -6.99
C ALA A 66 -13.69 1.21 -7.31
N ARG A 67 -12.65 1.87 -7.81
CA ARG A 67 -12.71 3.29 -8.20
C ARG A 67 -13.57 3.54 -9.42
N VAL A 68 -13.48 2.68 -10.44
CA VAL A 68 -14.35 2.74 -11.63
C VAL A 68 -15.81 2.51 -11.24
N LEU A 69 -16.08 1.51 -10.39
CA LEU A 69 -17.43 1.25 -9.88
C LEU A 69 -17.96 2.42 -9.07
N TYR A 70 -17.15 2.98 -8.17
CA TYR A 70 -17.51 4.15 -7.38
C TYR A 70 -17.84 5.35 -8.26
N ALA A 71 -17.00 5.68 -9.24
CA ALA A 71 -17.22 6.79 -10.16
C ALA A 71 -18.51 6.61 -10.98
N THR A 72 -18.75 5.38 -11.47
CA THR A 72 -19.98 5.03 -12.19
C THR A 72 -21.23 5.16 -11.32
N VAL A 73 -21.19 4.66 -10.08
CA VAL A 73 -22.33 4.73 -9.14
C VAL A 73 -22.63 6.16 -8.70
N GLN A 74 -21.60 6.99 -8.54
CA GLN A 74 -21.75 8.41 -8.21
C GLN A 74 -22.14 9.28 -9.41
N GLY A 75 -22.20 8.71 -10.63
CA GLY A 75 -22.52 9.46 -11.84
C GLY A 75 -21.47 10.51 -12.19
N ILE A 76 -20.20 10.29 -11.84
CA ILE A 76 -19.11 11.22 -12.21
C ILE A 76 -18.91 11.14 -13.72
N GLU A 77 -19.29 12.20 -14.43
CA GLU A 77 -19.06 12.31 -15.86
C GLU A 77 -17.57 12.56 -16.15
N ASN A 78 -17.05 11.97 -17.23
CA ASN A 78 -15.68 12.16 -17.73
C ASN A 78 -14.56 11.84 -16.72
N PHE A 79 -14.73 10.82 -15.87
CA PHE A 79 -13.62 10.36 -15.02
C PHE A 79 -12.49 9.76 -15.87
N ASP A 80 -11.26 9.98 -15.43
CA ASP A 80 -10.07 9.52 -16.13
C ASP A 80 -9.76 8.04 -15.82
N LEU A 81 -10.25 7.16 -16.70
CA LEU A 81 -10.06 5.72 -16.61
C LEU A 81 -8.58 5.33 -16.63
N LEU A 82 -7.77 6.01 -17.44
CA LEU A 82 -6.35 5.72 -17.56
C LEU A 82 -5.64 6.09 -16.26
N SER A 83 -5.96 7.25 -15.68
CA SER A 83 -5.41 7.66 -14.39
C SER A 83 -5.75 6.67 -13.26
N TYR A 84 -6.96 6.10 -13.23
CA TYR A 84 -7.29 5.03 -12.27
C TYR A 84 -6.54 3.72 -12.55
N PHE A 85 -6.32 3.38 -13.82
CA PHE A 85 -5.57 2.18 -14.18
C PHE A 85 -4.08 2.31 -13.80
N LEU A 86 -3.51 3.51 -13.91
CA LEU A 86 -2.11 3.76 -13.57
C LEU A 86 -1.79 3.52 -12.08
N GLU A 87 -2.78 3.63 -11.20
CA GLU A 87 -2.63 3.28 -9.77
C GLU A 87 -2.31 1.79 -9.56
N VAL A 88 -2.64 0.90 -10.51
CA VAL A 88 -2.21 -0.52 -10.45
C VAL A 88 -0.68 -0.62 -10.41
N PHE A 89 0.01 0.25 -11.14
CA PHE A 89 1.48 0.28 -11.16
C PHE A 89 2.05 0.87 -9.88
N PHE A 90 1.37 1.80 -9.22
CA PHE A 90 1.74 2.23 -7.87
C PHE A 90 1.76 1.06 -6.90
N TYR A 91 0.68 0.26 -6.86
CA TYR A 91 0.61 -0.92 -6.00
C TYR A 91 1.70 -1.94 -6.34
N LEU A 92 1.95 -2.18 -7.63
CA LEU A 92 3.01 -3.08 -8.09
C LEU A 92 4.40 -2.60 -7.65
N GLY A 93 4.74 -1.33 -7.92
CA GLY A 93 6.03 -0.76 -7.56
C GLY A 93 6.27 -0.80 -6.05
N TYR A 94 5.23 -0.49 -5.27
CA TYR A 94 5.29 -0.59 -3.81
C TYR A 94 5.61 -2.00 -3.36
N VAL A 95 4.85 -3.01 -3.78
CA VAL A 95 5.05 -4.39 -3.28
C VAL A 95 6.35 -5.02 -3.77
N VAL A 96 6.86 -4.59 -4.93
CA VAL A 96 8.17 -5.02 -5.43
C VAL A 96 9.28 -4.51 -4.51
N VAL A 97 9.30 -3.20 -4.22
CA VAL A 97 10.31 -2.63 -3.32
C VAL A 97 10.15 -3.14 -1.89
N TYR A 98 8.91 -3.26 -1.40
CA TYR A 98 8.61 -3.86 -0.09
C TYR A 98 9.18 -5.27 0.03
N ARG A 99 9.03 -6.10 -1.01
CA ARG A 99 9.58 -7.45 -0.99
C ARG A 99 11.10 -7.44 -0.87
N LEU A 100 11.78 -6.50 -1.51
CA LEU A 100 13.24 -6.41 -1.50
C LEU A 100 13.77 -5.82 -0.19
N VAL A 101 13.18 -4.70 0.27
CA VAL A 101 13.73 -3.89 1.37
C VAL A 101 13.14 -4.24 2.74
N VAL A 102 11.96 -4.89 2.79
CA VAL A 102 11.29 -5.22 4.05
C VAL A 102 11.17 -6.73 4.25
N GLN A 103 10.74 -7.49 3.23
CA GLN A 103 10.53 -8.93 3.40
C GLN A 103 11.82 -9.75 3.25
N LYS A 104 12.72 -9.34 2.35
CA LYS A 104 13.99 -10.00 2.05
C LYS A 104 15.20 -9.17 2.46
N ASP A 105 15.04 -8.33 3.47
CA ASP A 105 16.12 -7.49 3.96
C ASP A 105 17.29 -8.35 4.44
N ASP A 106 18.35 -8.41 3.65
CA ASP A 106 19.61 -9.09 3.92
C ASP A 106 20.73 -8.11 4.29
N ALA A 107 20.38 -6.85 4.55
CA ALA A 107 21.33 -5.81 4.91
C ALA A 107 21.99 -6.10 6.26
N ILE A 108 23.31 -5.93 6.31
CA ILE A 108 24.16 -6.17 7.50
C ILE A 108 23.62 -5.46 8.75
N TYR A 109 23.10 -4.24 8.60
CA TYR A 109 22.63 -3.42 9.72
C TYR A 109 21.11 -3.39 9.91
N GLY A 110 20.35 -4.15 9.11
CA GLY A 110 18.89 -4.16 9.13
C GLY A 110 18.27 -2.80 8.79
N THR A 111 17.44 -2.75 7.76
CA THR A 111 16.73 -1.52 7.37
C THR A 111 15.64 -1.21 8.39
N PRO A 112 15.62 -0.01 9.00
CA PRO A 112 14.51 0.38 9.87
C PRO A 112 13.18 0.30 9.12
N LEU A 113 12.15 -0.30 9.72
CA LEU A 113 10.86 -0.55 9.05
C LEU A 113 10.27 0.73 8.43
N VAL A 114 10.33 1.87 9.13
CA VAL A 114 9.87 3.17 8.60
C VAL A 114 10.60 3.53 7.30
N VAL A 115 11.91 3.30 7.24
CA VAL A 115 12.74 3.58 6.07
C VAL A 115 12.38 2.63 4.93
N GLY A 116 12.26 1.34 5.20
CA GLY A 116 11.88 0.35 4.19
C GLY A 116 10.48 0.60 3.60
N LEU A 117 9.51 0.98 4.45
CA LEU A 117 8.18 1.38 4.01
C LEU A 117 8.21 2.68 3.19
N SER A 118 9.00 3.67 3.61
CA SER A 118 9.11 4.94 2.89
C SER A 118 9.77 4.76 1.52
N LEU A 119 10.80 3.92 1.43
CA LEU A 119 11.41 3.52 0.16
C LEU A 119 10.43 2.77 -0.74
N SER A 120 9.59 1.92 -0.15
CA SER A 120 8.55 1.21 -0.90
C SER A 120 7.52 2.16 -1.48
N ASP A 121 7.09 3.15 -0.70
CA ASP A 121 6.16 4.19 -1.17
C ASP A 121 6.77 5.02 -2.30
N PHE A 122 8.01 5.46 -2.12
CA PHE A 122 8.76 6.16 -3.15
C PHE A 122 8.87 5.31 -4.43
N GLY A 123 9.14 4.02 -4.31
CA GLY A 123 9.21 3.10 -5.46
C GLY A 123 7.87 2.92 -6.19
N GLY A 124 6.77 2.82 -5.45
CA GLY A 124 5.42 2.80 -6.02
C GLY A 124 5.10 4.07 -6.78
N ASN A 125 5.30 5.22 -6.15
CA ASN A 125 5.07 6.52 -6.76
C ASN A 125 5.97 6.70 -7.99
N ALA A 126 7.27 6.43 -7.89
CA ALA A 126 8.21 6.56 -9.00
C ALA A 126 7.77 5.72 -10.21
N LEU A 127 7.37 4.45 -10.01
CA LEU A 127 6.92 3.60 -11.10
C LEU A 127 5.65 4.15 -11.77
N GLU A 128 4.65 4.55 -10.98
CA GLU A 128 3.45 5.18 -11.51
C GLU A 128 3.79 6.45 -12.33
N TYR A 129 4.65 7.31 -11.78
CA TYR A 129 5.08 8.55 -12.45
C TYR A 129 5.80 8.28 -13.77
N PHE A 130 6.74 7.33 -13.80
CA PHE A 130 7.44 6.99 -15.04
C PHE A 130 6.49 6.54 -16.15
N ILE A 131 5.42 5.81 -15.79
CA ILE A 131 4.42 5.34 -16.75
C ILE A 131 3.47 6.48 -17.15
N ARG A 132 3.07 7.35 -16.22
CA ARG A 132 2.30 8.58 -16.50
C ARG A 132 3.01 9.47 -17.50
N LEU A 133 4.33 9.67 -17.32
CA LEU A 133 5.15 10.44 -18.24
C LEU A 133 5.15 9.82 -19.65
N GLY A 134 5.33 8.50 -19.75
CA GLY A 134 5.24 7.79 -21.03
C GLY A 134 3.85 7.83 -21.68
N ALA A 135 2.80 8.02 -20.88
CA ALA A 135 1.42 8.17 -21.33
C ALA A 135 1.02 9.63 -21.66
N GLY A 136 1.93 10.59 -21.54
CA GLY A 136 1.71 11.99 -21.93
C GLY A 136 1.05 12.88 -20.87
N TYR A 137 1.05 12.47 -19.59
CA TYR A 137 0.61 13.34 -18.50
C TYR A 137 1.68 14.40 -18.17
N GLU A 138 1.28 15.66 -18.06
CA GLU A 138 2.18 16.79 -17.73
C GLU A 138 2.32 17.06 -16.22
N ASP A 139 1.98 16.07 -15.38
CA ASP A 139 1.95 16.14 -13.91
C ASP A 139 3.31 16.51 -13.26
N TRP A 140 4.40 16.57 -14.04
CA TRP A 140 5.74 16.99 -13.62
C TRP A 140 5.71 18.35 -12.91
N ASN A 141 4.94 19.33 -13.41
CA ASN A 141 5.07 20.72 -12.98
C ASN A 141 4.44 21.04 -11.62
N THR A 142 3.57 20.18 -11.09
CA THR A 142 2.79 20.48 -9.88
C THR A 142 3.22 19.69 -8.65
N THR A 143 3.88 18.53 -8.82
CA THR A 143 4.26 17.67 -7.69
C THR A 143 5.73 17.82 -7.33
N SER A 144 6.01 18.35 -6.14
CA SER A 144 7.38 18.44 -5.62
C SER A 144 7.88 17.10 -5.08
N LEU A 145 9.19 16.84 -5.19
CA LEU A 145 9.83 15.69 -4.50
C LEU A 145 9.56 15.74 -2.98
N THR A 146 9.53 16.94 -2.40
CA THR A 146 9.26 17.15 -0.97
C THR A 146 7.88 16.65 -0.56
N SER A 147 6.83 16.91 -1.36
CA SER A 147 5.48 16.41 -1.07
C SER A 147 5.40 14.90 -1.15
N LEU A 148 6.13 14.27 -2.07
CA LEU A 148 6.22 12.80 -2.15
C LEU A 148 6.90 12.19 -0.93
N LEU A 149 8.02 12.78 -0.48
CA LEU A 149 8.74 12.31 0.70
C LEU A 149 7.92 12.45 1.99
N ILE A 150 7.22 13.58 2.16
CA ILE A 150 6.32 13.79 3.30
C ILE A 150 5.19 12.77 3.28
N ALA A 151 4.54 12.57 2.13
CA ALA A 151 3.45 11.60 2.01
C ALA A 151 3.92 10.16 2.29
N ALA A 152 5.09 9.77 1.76
CA ALA A 152 5.71 8.47 2.00
C ALA A 152 5.99 8.24 3.49
N PHE A 153 6.53 9.25 4.17
CA PHE A 153 6.80 9.18 5.61
C PHE A 153 5.51 9.06 6.42
N VAL A 154 4.52 9.92 6.18
CA VAL A 154 3.23 9.90 6.88
C VAL A 154 2.55 8.55 6.71
N ARG A 155 2.52 8.00 5.49
CA ARG A 155 1.92 6.70 5.19
C ARG A 155 2.65 5.55 5.89
N SER A 156 3.97 5.60 5.94
CA SER A 156 4.79 4.61 6.66
C SER A 156 4.46 4.59 8.16
N VAL A 157 4.28 5.77 8.77
CA VAL A 157 3.84 5.88 10.17
C VAL A 157 2.43 5.33 10.34
N LEU A 158 1.49 5.65 9.44
CA LEU A 158 0.13 5.15 9.50
C LEU A 158 0.05 3.62 9.36
N ILE A 159 0.89 3.02 8.51
CA ILE A 159 1.00 1.56 8.39
C ILE A 159 1.43 0.96 9.73
N ILE A 160 2.46 1.52 10.38
CA ILE A 160 2.95 1.03 11.66
C ILE A 160 1.88 1.16 12.75
N LEU A 161 1.19 2.30 12.79
CA LEU A 161 0.07 2.52 13.71
C LEU A 161 -1.08 1.52 13.46
N ALA A 162 -1.45 1.29 12.20
CA ALA A 162 -2.48 0.32 11.84
C ALA A 162 -2.13 -1.10 12.29
N VAL A 163 -0.87 -1.52 12.07
CA VAL A 163 -0.36 -2.82 12.54
C VAL A 163 -0.37 -2.89 14.07
N TYR A 164 0.08 -1.83 14.75
CA TYR A 164 0.08 -1.78 16.22
C TYR A 164 -1.33 -1.90 16.81
N VAL A 165 -2.29 -1.12 16.28
CA VAL A 165 -3.69 -1.18 16.71
C VAL A 165 -4.28 -2.56 16.46
N ALA A 166 -4.08 -3.13 15.27
CA ALA A 166 -4.56 -4.47 14.94
C ALA A 166 -3.97 -5.54 15.89
N TYR A 167 -2.66 -5.45 16.19
CA TYR A 167 -1.99 -6.32 17.13
C TYR A 167 -2.61 -6.26 18.53
N VAL A 168 -2.80 -5.04 19.07
CA VAL A 168 -3.39 -4.81 20.41
C VAL A 168 -4.82 -5.32 20.47
N LEU A 169 -5.63 -5.06 19.43
CA LEU A 169 -7.01 -5.54 19.36
C LEU A 169 -7.08 -7.06 19.35
N VAL A 170 -6.26 -7.72 18.54
CA VAL A 170 -6.21 -9.19 18.49
C VAL A 170 -5.80 -9.76 19.84
N LYS A 171 -4.74 -9.20 20.47
CA LYS A 171 -4.30 -9.65 21.80
C LYS A 171 -5.41 -9.52 22.84
N LYS A 172 -6.13 -8.40 22.84
CA LYS A 172 -7.20 -8.12 23.81
C LYS A 172 -8.45 -8.98 23.57
N VAL A 173 -8.84 -9.19 22.32
CA VAL A 173 -10.09 -9.90 21.96
C VAL A 173 -9.92 -11.41 21.99
N LEU A 174 -8.78 -11.93 21.51
CA LEU A 174 -8.54 -13.37 21.40
C LEU A 174 -7.71 -13.94 22.54
N GLY A 175 -7.18 -13.11 23.46
CA GLY A 175 -6.37 -13.55 24.60
C GLY A 175 -5.11 -14.32 24.19
N LYS A 176 -4.71 -14.23 22.93
CA LYS A 176 -3.62 -15.00 22.33
C LYS A 176 -2.39 -14.12 22.28
N ASP A 177 -1.31 -14.54 22.95
CA ASP A 177 0.00 -13.95 22.74
C ASP A 177 0.45 -14.29 21.32
N MET A 178 0.39 -13.29 20.45
CA MET A 178 1.00 -13.33 19.13
C MET A 178 2.37 -12.66 19.20
N ASP A 179 3.32 -13.17 18.42
CA ASP A 179 4.61 -12.52 18.22
C ASP A 179 4.39 -11.10 17.70
N ASN A 180 5.16 -10.15 18.23
CA ASN A 180 5.06 -8.76 17.82
C ASN A 180 5.44 -8.63 16.32
N PRO A 181 4.49 -8.27 15.44
CA PRO A 181 4.75 -8.18 13.99
C PRO A 181 5.79 -7.10 13.65
N LEU A 182 5.97 -6.10 14.53
CA LEU A 182 6.91 -5.00 14.37
C LEU A 182 8.34 -5.34 14.83
N GLU A 183 8.50 -6.30 15.74
CA GLU A 183 9.82 -6.77 16.20
C GLU A 183 10.31 -7.98 15.39
N SER A 184 9.41 -8.88 15.03
CA SER A 184 9.77 -10.08 14.25
C SER A 184 10.24 -9.77 12.83
N SER A 185 10.07 -8.54 12.31
CA SER A 185 10.69 -8.12 11.05
C SER A 185 12.21 -7.97 11.17
N ARG A 186 12.76 -8.02 12.39
CA ARG A 186 14.20 -7.96 12.68
C ARG A 186 14.84 -9.34 12.94
N VAL A 187 14.05 -10.43 12.96
CA VAL A 187 14.49 -11.74 13.49
C VAL A 187 14.65 -12.81 12.40
N ILE A 188 14.50 -12.45 11.12
CA ILE A 188 14.83 -13.39 10.03
C ILE A 188 16.28 -13.14 9.63
N GLY A 189 17.20 -13.68 10.45
CA GLY A 189 18.56 -14.00 10.05
C GLY A 189 18.63 -15.42 9.50
#